data_AF-A0A3S3JBA8-F1
#
_entry.id   AF-A0A3S3JBA8-F1
#
_cell.length_a   1.000
_cell.length_b   1.000
_cell.length_c   1.000
_cell.angle_alpha   90.00
_cell.angle_beta   90.00
_cell.angle_gamma   90.00
#
_symmetry.space_group_name_H-M   'P 1'
#
loop_
_entity.id
_entity.type
_entity.pdbx_description
1 polymer ?
#
loop_
_entity_poly.entity_id
_entity_poly.type
_entity_poly.pdbx_seq_one_letter_code
_entity_poly.pdbx_strand_id
1 'polypeptide(L)' 'MATRNDGDRKNGARNDDERRQRLAAGLRRQFGTEATIRFLRALPAFRTENDIPDRLKELLDRLDGIESSVAASRRRR' A
#
# COMPACT_ATOMS: atom_id res chain seq x y z
N MET A 1 -31.13 -21.01 -27.24
CA MET A 1 -30.24 -19.84 -27.32
C MET A 1 -30.73 -18.80 -26.33
N ALA A 2 -30.03 -18.60 -25.21
CA ALA A 2 -30.43 -17.62 -24.18
C ALA A 2 -29.29 -16.63 -23.97
N THR A 3 -29.46 -15.40 -24.44
CA THR A 3 -28.56 -14.28 -24.09
C THR A 3 -29.00 -13.76 -22.73
N ARG A 4 -28.30 -14.21 -21.68
CA ARG A 4 -28.53 -13.77 -20.30
C ARG A 4 -28.02 -12.33 -20.15
N ASN A 5 -28.85 -11.45 -19.59
CA ASN A 5 -28.57 -10.04 -19.35
C ASN A 5 -27.25 -9.80 -18.60
N ASP A 6 -26.23 -9.32 -19.33
CA ASP A 6 -24.94 -8.89 -18.77
C ASP A 6 -24.90 -7.41 -18.37
N GLY A 7 -25.98 -6.66 -18.65
CA GLY A 7 -26.07 -5.21 -18.36
C GLY A 7 -26.16 -4.86 -16.87
N ASP A 8 -26.92 -5.62 -16.09
CA ASP A 8 -27.19 -5.27 -14.68
C ASP A 8 -26.00 -5.49 -13.75
N ARG A 9 -25.13 -6.49 -14.02
CA ARG A 9 -23.95 -6.74 -13.17
C ARG A 9 -22.91 -5.63 -13.27
N LYS A 10 -22.82 -4.96 -14.41
CA LYS A 10 -21.85 -3.86 -14.61
C LYS A 10 -22.25 -2.58 -13.86
N ASN A 11 -23.54 -2.34 -13.65
CA ASN A 11 -24.03 -1.13 -13.00
C ASN A 11 -23.87 -1.17 -11.48
N GLY A 12 -24.07 -2.34 -10.86
CA GLY A 12 -23.84 -2.52 -9.42
C GLY A 12 -22.36 -2.35 -9.02
N ALA A 13 -21.45 -2.96 -9.78
CA ALA A 13 -20.02 -2.87 -9.51
C ALA A 13 -19.49 -1.42 -9.63
N ARG A 14 -19.96 -0.66 -10.63
CA ARG A 14 -19.59 0.75 -10.81
C ARG A 14 -20.03 1.64 -9.66
N ASN A 15 -21.24 1.43 -9.14
CA ASN A 15 -21.76 2.22 -8.02
C ASN A 15 -20.99 1.92 -6.71
N ASP A 16 -20.66 0.66 -6.47
CA ASP A 16 -19.83 0.28 -5.33
C ASP A 16 -18.42 0.89 -5.41
N ASP A 17 -17.83 0.94 -6.60
CA ASP A 17 -16.51 1.54 -6.81
C ASP A 17 -16.54 3.06 -6.65
N GLU A 18 -17.56 3.76 -7.14
CA GLU A 18 -17.75 5.19 -6.89
C GLU A 18 -17.93 5.49 -5.40
N ARG A 19 -18.69 4.66 -4.67
CA ARG A 19 -18.89 4.80 -3.23
C ARG A 19 -17.57 4.59 -2.48
N ARG A 20 -16.79 3.55 -2.83
CA ARG A 20 -15.46 3.31 -2.27
C ARG A 20 -14.49 4.46 -2.54
N GLN A 21 -14.51 5.01 -3.75
CA GLN A 21 -13.66 6.15 -4.11
C GLN A 21 -14.00 7.40 -3.32
N ARG A 22 -15.30 7.72 -3.14
CA ARG A 22 -15.74 8.84 -2.31
C ARG A 22 -15.33 8.67 -0.84
N LEU A 23 -15.47 7.46 -0.30
CA LEU A 23 -15.02 7.15 1.06
C LEU A 23 -13.51 7.27 1.20
N ALA A 24 -12.74 6.73 0.25
CA ALA A 24 -11.28 6.84 0.25
C ALA A 24 -10.83 8.30 0.13
N ALA A 25 -11.51 9.13 -0.67
CA ALA A 25 -11.22 10.56 -0.77
C ALA A 25 -11.54 11.30 0.54
N GLY A 26 -12.67 10.98 1.20
CA GLY A 26 -13.01 11.52 2.51
C GLY A 26 -11.99 11.14 3.59
N LEU A 27 -11.56 9.87 3.59
CA LEU A 27 -10.54 9.37 4.50
C LEU A 27 -9.20 10.09 4.27
N ARG A 28 -8.73 10.17 3.02
CA ARG A 28 -7.49 10.92 2.69
C ARG A 28 -7.58 12.38 3.12
N ARG A 29 -8.75 13.03 2.95
CA ARG A 29 -8.96 14.42 3.36
C ARG A 29 -8.90 14.58 4.88
N GLN A 30 -9.49 13.66 5.63
CA GLN A 30 -9.46 13.72 7.10
C GLN A 30 -8.07 13.41 7.66
N PHE A 31 -7.41 12.37 7.15
CA PHE A 31 -6.07 11.98 7.59
C PHE A 31 -4.96 12.90 7.06
N GLY A 32 -5.21 13.61 5.95
CA GLY A 32 -4.34 14.65 5.40
C GLY A 32 -4.52 16.02 6.05
N THR A 33 -5.36 16.14 7.08
CA THR A 33 -5.48 17.38 7.84
C THR A 33 -4.17 17.65 8.57
N GLU A 34 -3.70 18.89 8.54
CA GLU A 34 -2.44 19.31 9.16
C GLU A 34 -2.34 18.92 10.66
N ALA A 35 -3.46 18.93 11.38
CA ALA A 35 -3.54 18.46 12.77
C ALA A 35 -3.24 16.95 12.91
N THR A 36 -3.79 16.11 12.03
CA THR A 36 -3.55 14.67 12.01
C THR A 36 -2.12 14.37 11.56
N ILE A 37 -1.59 15.10 10.57
CA ILE A 37 -0.20 14.97 10.14
C ILE A 37 0.76 15.31 11.29
N ARG A 38 0.53 16.41 12.01
CA ARG A 38 1.33 16.78 13.20
C ARG A 38 1.24 15.75 14.31
N PHE A 39 0.03 15.20 14.54
CA PHE A 39 -0.18 14.14 15.52
C PHE A 39 0.56 12.86 15.14
N LEU A 40 0.42 12.39 13.89
CA LEU A 40 1.14 11.21 13.40
C LEU A 40 2.65 11.42 13.48
N ARG A 41 3.18 12.57 13.06
CA ARG A 41 4.62 12.90 13.18
C ARG A 41 5.12 12.93 14.62
N ALA A 42 4.25 13.17 15.61
CA ALA A 42 4.62 13.12 17.02
C ALA A 42 4.66 11.68 17.57
N LEU A 43 3.93 10.74 16.95
CA LEU A 43 3.89 9.34 17.35
C LEU A 43 5.20 8.64 17.02
N PRO A 44 5.82 7.90 17.96
CA PRO A 44 7.09 7.21 17.75
C PRO A 44 7.15 6.32 16.51
N ALA A 45 6.05 5.65 16.15
CA ALA A 45 5.99 4.77 14.98
C ALA A 45 6.02 5.49 13.62
N PHE A 46 5.76 6.80 13.59
CA PHE A 46 5.69 7.63 12.38
C PHE A 46 6.58 8.88 12.45
N ARG A 47 7.39 8.99 13.51
CA ARG A 47 8.47 9.98 13.54
C ARG A 47 9.36 9.70 12.33
N THR A 48 9.58 10.73 11.53
CA THR A 48 10.59 10.70 10.48
C THR A 48 11.94 10.75 11.19
N GLU A 49 12.43 9.61 11.63
CA GLU A 49 13.81 9.47 12.07
C GLU A 49 14.69 9.81 10.86
N ASN A 50 15.65 10.73 11.05
CA ASN A 50 16.57 11.15 9.97
C ASN A 50 17.52 10.01 9.54
N ASP A 51 17.61 8.96 10.35
CA ASP A 51 18.30 7.71 10.05
C ASP A 51 17.27 6.59 9.85
N ILE A 52 17.59 5.60 9.01
CA ILE A 52 16.75 4.43 8.81
C ILE A 52 16.78 3.60 10.10
N PRO A 53 15.62 3.27 10.71
CA PRO A 53 15.56 2.41 11.88
C PRO A 53 16.33 1.10 11.67
N ASP A 54 17.12 0.67 12.66
CA ASP A 54 17.99 -0.51 12.54
C ASP A 54 17.23 -1.77 12.11
N ARG A 55 15.99 -1.93 12.59
CA ARG A 55 15.11 -3.03 12.18
C ARG A 55 14.81 -3.02 10.68
N LEU A 56 14.70 -1.85 10.06
CA LEU A 56 14.51 -1.75 8.61
C LEU A 56 15.81 -2.04 7.86
N LYS A 57 16.97 -1.60 8.38
CA LYS A 57 18.28 -1.96 7.83
C LYS A 57 18.48 -3.49 7.82
N GLU A 58 18.23 -4.16 8.94
CA GLU A 58 18.31 -5.63 9.05
C GLU A 58 17.41 -6.37 8.03
N LEU A 59 16.20 -5.84 7.80
CA LEU A 59 15.27 -6.43 6.83
C LEU A 59 15.75 -6.24 5.39
N LEU A 60 16.34 -5.08 5.06
CA LEU A 60 16.92 -4.81 3.75
C LEU A 60 18.18 -5.63 3.51
N ASP A 61 19.06 -5.76 4.50
CA ASP A 61 20.27 -6.60 4.41
C ASP A 61 19.90 -8.08 4.18
N ARG A 62 18.85 -8.55 4.87
CA ARG A 62 18.33 -9.90 4.64
C ARG A 62 17.77 -10.06 3.23
N LEU A 63 17.08 -9.05 2.71
CA LEU A 63 16.53 -9.07 1.36
C LEU A 63 17.66 -9.11 0.32
N ASP A 64 18.68 -8.26 0.47
CA ASP A 64 19.85 -8.21 -0.41
C ASP A 64 20.64 -9.53 -0.39
N GLY A 65 20.78 -10.16 0.79
CA GLY A 65 21.36 -11.49 0.92
C GLY A 65 20.58 -12.59 0.17
N ILE A 66 19.25 -12.53 0.20
CA ILE A 66 18.40 -13.47 -0.55
C ILE A 66 18.53 -13.21 -2.06
N GLU A 67 18.46 -11.95 -2.51
CA GLU A 67 18.60 -11.59 -3.92
C GLU A 67 19.96 -11.99 -4.48
N SER A 68 21.03 -11.76 -3.73
CA SER A 68 22.39 -12.16 -4.06
C SER A 68 22.54 -13.69 -4.17
N SER A 69 21.93 -14.44 -3.26
CA SER A 69 21.89 -15.91 -3.30
C SER A 69 21.14 -16.45 -4.53
N VAL A 70 19.98 -15.85 -4.83
CA VAL A 70 19.20 -16.18 -6.03
C VAL A 70 19.97 -15.86 -7.30
N ALA A 71 20.64 -14.70 -7.35
CA ALA A 71 21.48 -14.29 -8.48
C ALA A 71 22.68 -15.25 -8.66
N ALA A 72 23.33 -15.66 -7.58
CA ALA A 72 24.43 -16.63 -7.62
C ALA A 72 23.98 -18.02 -8.10
N SER A 73 22.80 -18.48 -7.66
CA SER A 73 22.21 -19.74 -8.11
C SER A 73 21.87 -19.71 -9.61
N ARG A 74 21.32 -18.59 -10.10
CA ARG A 74 21.04 -18.39 -11.53
C ARG A 74 22.31 -18.35 -12.39
N ARG A 75 23.43 -17.88 -11.86
CA ARG A 75 24.72 -17.81 -12.59
C ARG A 75 25.44 -19.15 -12.70
N ARG A 76 25.09 -20.14 -11.85
CA ARG A 76 25.67 -21.49 -11.86
C ARG A 76 24.90 -22.48 -12.75
N ARG A 77 23.82 -22.04 -13.38
CA ARG A 77 23.00 -22.81 -14.31
C ARG A 77 23.28 -22.37 -15.74
#